data_AF-A0A4Q3DET9-F1
#
_entry.id   AF-A0A4Q3DET9-F1
#
_cell.length_a   1.000
_cell.length_b   1.000
_cell.length_c   1.000
_cell.angle_alpha   90.00
_cell.angle_beta   90.00
_cell.angle_gamma   90.00
#
_symmetry.space_group_name_H-M   'P 1'
#
loop_
_entity.id
_entity.type
_entity.pdbx_description
1 polymer ?
#
loop_
_entity_poly.entity_id
_entity_poly.type
_entity_poly.pdbx_seq_one_letter_code
_entity_poly.pdbx_strand_id
1 'polypeptide(L)' 'MRSREPLPDGLDSIGPFHPYLVWMGVAILDLFIIATVLALLAMLGDTVEDAIWPGGFDVIRAL' A
#
# COMPACT_ATOMS: atom_id res chain seq x y z
N MET A 1 -17.98 -22.87 26.74
CA MET A 1 -16.69 -22.35 26.22
C MET A 1 -15.85 -21.97 27.42
N ARG A 2 -14.63 -22.49 27.60
CA ARG A 2 -13.75 -21.98 28.67
C ARG A 2 -13.31 -20.58 28.27
N SER A 3 -13.60 -19.57 29.09
CA SER A 3 -12.99 -18.25 28.92
C SER A 3 -11.49 -18.41 29.12
N ARG A 4 -10.71 -18.14 28.08
CA ARG A 4 -9.26 -18.03 28.20
C ARG A 4 -8.98 -16.68 28.84
N GLU A 5 -8.06 -16.63 29.80
CA GLU A 5 -7.58 -15.34 30.31
C GLU A 5 -6.94 -14.54 29.17
N PRO A 6 -7.18 -13.22 29.10
CA PRO A 6 -6.54 -12.36 28.10
C PRO A 6 -5.02 -12.50 28.17
N LEU A 7 -4.36 -12.45 27.01
CA LEU A 7 -2.91 -12.32 26.97
C LEU A 7 -2.48 -10.99 27.65
N PRO A 8 -1.23 -10.87 28.12
CA PRO A 8 -0.78 -9.68 28.88
C PRO A 8 -0.94 -8.35 28.14
N ASP A 9 -0.91 -8.39 26.81
CA ASP A 9 -1.14 -7.25 25.91
C ASP A 9 -2.63 -7.09 25.50
N GLY A 10 -3.49 -8.01 25.92
CA GLY A 10 -4.92 -8.05 25.61
C GLY A 10 -5.23 -8.41 24.16
N LEU A 11 -4.24 -8.88 23.38
CA LEU A 11 -4.40 -9.15 21.95
C LEU A 11 -4.19 -10.63 21.64
N ASP A 12 -5.06 -11.19 20.79
CA ASP A 12 -4.91 -12.56 20.33
C ASP A 12 -3.83 -12.68 19.25
N SER A 13 -2.94 -13.66 19.41
CA SER A 13 -1.91 -13.97 18.42
C SER A 13 -2.51 -14.41 17.09
N ILE A 14 -1.92 -13.96 15.98
CA ILE A 14 -2.29 -14.42 14.63
C ILE A 14 -1.22 -15.44 14.18
N GLY A 15 -1.54 -16.72 14.31
CA GLY A 15 -0.55 -17.80 14.10
C GLY A 15 0.62 -17.68 15.09
N PRO A 16 1.89 -17.76 14.63
CA PRO A 16 3.05 -17.61 15.50
C PRO A 16 3.45 -16.15 15.75
N PHE A 17 2.73 -15.16 15.20
CA PHE A 17 3.13 -13.76 15.19
C PHE A 17 2.31 -12.89 16.13
N HIS A 18 2.95 -11.85 16.66
CA HIS A 18 2.28 -10.78 17.40
C HIS A 18 1.38 -9.98 16.45
N PRO A 19 0.12 -9.66 16.82
CA PRO A 19 -0.82 -8.96 15.94
C PRO A 19 -0.30 -7.63 15.36
N TYR A 20 0.48 -6.84 16.13
CA TYR A 20 1.11 -5.63 15.60
C TYR A 20 2.03 -5.88 14.40
N LEU A 21 2.79 -6.98 14.39
CA LEU A 21 3.66 -7.32 13.26
C LEU A 21 2.84 -7.66 12.02
N VAL A 22 1.75 -8.40 12.20
CA VAL A 22 0.86 -8.78 11.09
C VAL A 22 0.18 -7.55 10.51
N TRP A 23 -0.41 -6.69 11.35
CA TRP A 23 -1.09 -5.48 10.91
C TRP A 23 -0.14 -4.46 10.29
N MET A 24 1.09 -4.34 10.80
CA MET A 24 2.13 -3.52 10.18
C MET A 24 2.47 -4.04 8.77
N GLY A 25 2.58 -5.37 8.60
CA GLY A 25 2.81 -5.97 7.28
C GLY A 25 1.67 -5.69 6.30
N VAL A 26 0.41 -5.79 6.75
CA VAL A 26 -0.78 -5.42 5.95
C VAL A 26 -0.73 -3.94 5.57
N ALA A 27 -0.46 -3.04 6.51
CA ALA A 27 -0.37 -1.61 6.23
C ALA A 27 0.72 -1.27 5.21
N ILE A 28 1.89 -1.92 5.29
CA ILE A 28 2.98 -1.74 4.32
C ILE A 28 2.54 -2.25 2.93
N LEU A 29 1.88 -3.41 2.86
CA LEU A 29 1.36 -3.95 1.61
C LEU A 29 0.33 -3.02 0.97
N ASP A 30 -0.60 -2.48 1.77
CA ASP A 30 -1.62 -1.54 1.29
C ASP A 30 -0.99 -0.26 0.75
N LEU A 31 -0.02 0.31 1.46
CA LEU A 31 0.73 1.48 0.99
C LEU A 31 1.49 1.20 -0.31
N PHE A 32 2.07 0.01 -0.44
CA PHE A 32 2.75 -0.41 -1.66
C PHE A 32 1.78 -0.53 -2.84
N ILE A 33 0.60 -1.11 -2.62
CA ILE A 33 -0.46 -1.21 -3.64
C ILE A 33 -0.90 0.19 -4.07
N ILE A 34 -1.18 1.08 -3.11
CA ILE A 34 -1.58 2.46 -3.40
C ILE A 34 -0.51 3.18 -4.21
N ALA A 35 0.75 3.11 -3.80
CA ALA A 35 1.86 3.74 -4.52
C ALA A 35 1.99 3.20 -5.95
N THR A 36 1.84 1.88 -6.12
CA THR A 36 1.89 1.23 -7.44
C THR A 36 0.76 1.71 -8.34
N VAL A 37 -0.48 1.78 -7.83
CA VAL A 37 -1.64 2.27 -8.59
C VAL A 37 -1.44 3.73 -8.99
N LEU A 38 -0.96 4.57 -8.08
CA LEU A 38 -0.68 5.98 -8.40
C LEU A 38 0.40 6.13 -9.47
N ALA A 39 1.48 5.34 -9.40
CA ALA A 39 2.53 5.33 -10.40
C ALA A 39 1.99 4.90 -11.78
N LEU A 40 1.18 3.85 -11.83
CA LEU A 40 0.55 3.40 -13.09
C LEU A 40 -0.39 4.45 -13.67
N LEU A 41 -1.16 5.14 -12.84
CA LEU A 41 -2.03 6.23 -13.27
C LEU A 41 -1.22 7.42 -13.81
N ALA A 42 -0.09 7.75 -13.17
CA ALA A 42 0.81 8.78 -13.66
C ALA A 42 1.40 8.40 -15.04
N MET A 43 1.87 7.16 -15.20
CA MET A 43 2.37 6.64 -16.49
C MET A 43 1.32 6.66 -17.59
N LEU A 44 0.09 6.26 -17.26
CA LEU A 44 -0.99 6.31 -18.22
C LEU A 44 -1.34 7.76 -18.59
N GLY A 45 -1.37 8.65 -17.60
CA GLY A 45 -1.62 10.08 -17.81
C GLY A 45 -0.59 10.70 -18.75
N ASP A 46 0.69 10.44 -18.51
CA ASP A 46 1.82 10.87 -19.33
C ASP A 46 1.70 10.35 -20.77
N THR A 47 1.42 9.05 -20.94
CA THR A 47 1.21 8.45 -22.28
C THR A 47 0.03 9.09 -23.03
N VAL A 48 -1.06 9.40 -22.32
CA VAL A 48 -2.24 10.04 -22.91
C VAL A 48 -1.97 11.50 -23.24
N GLU A 49 -1.25 12.21 -22.38
CA GLU A 49 -0.81 13.58 -22.60
C GLU A 49 0.05 13.67 -23.86
N ASP A 50 1.06 12.82 -24.00
CA ASP A 50 1.91 12.76 -25.19
C ASP A 50 1.14 12.52 -26.49
N ALA A 51 0.08 11.69 -26.43
CA ALA A 51 -0.75 11.39 -27.59
C ALA A 51 -1.64 12.56 -28.03
N ILE A 52 -2.04 13.43 -27.08
CA ILE A 52 -2.96 14.57 -27.33
C ILE A 52 -2.17 15.87 -27.54
N TRP A 53 -1.10 16.05 -26.79
CA TRP A 53 -0.28 17.26 -26.71
C TRP A 53 1.22 16.87 -26.73
N PRO A 54 1.77 16.58 -27.92
CA PRO A 54 3.18 16.19 -28.01
C PRO A 54 4.10 17.36 -27.63
N GLY A 55 4.98 17.14 -26.64
CA GLY A 55 5.99 18.10 -26.18
C GLY A 55 5.56 19.00 -25.01
N GLY A 56 4.54 18.60 -24.24
CA GLY A 56 4.16 19.25 -22.99
C GLY A 56 5.04 18.87 -21.81
N PHE A 57 4.52 19.06 -20.59
CA PHE A 57 5.30 18.89 -19.36
C PHE A 57 5.33 17.42 -18.96
N ASP A 58 6.54 16.88 -18.98
CA ASP A 58 6.86 15.48 -18.77
C ASP A 58 6.83 15.15 -17.26
N VAL A 59 5.72 14.56 -16.79
CA VAL A 59 5.46 14.39 -15.35
C VAL A 59 6.36 13.32 -14.76
N ILE A 60 6.68 12.29 -15.54
CA ILE A 60 7.52 11.18 -15.08
C ILE A 60 8.98 11.56 -15.01
N ARG A 61 9.47 12.34 -15.99
CA ARG A 61 10.86 12.79 -16.00
C ARG A 61 11.19 13.81 -14.91
N ALA A 62 10.16 14.42 -14.33
CA ALA A 62 10.26 15.40 -13.24
C ALA A 62 10.24 14.78 -11.83
N LEU A 63 9.94 13.48 -11.70
CA LEU A 63 9.99 12.71 -10.45
C LEU A 63 11.34 11.99 -10.27
#